data_AF-A0A929YGZ0-F1
#
_entry.id   AF-A0A929YGZ0-F1
#
_cell.length_a   1.000
_cell.length_b   1.000
_cell.length_c   1.000
_cell.angle_alpha   90.00
_cell.angle_beta   90.00
_cell.angle_gamma   90.00
#
_symmetry.space_group_name_H-M   'P 1'
#
loop_
_entity.id
_entity.type
_entity.pdbx_description
1 polymer ?
#
loop_
_entity_poly.entity_id
_entity_poly.type
_entity_poly.pdbx_seq_one_letter_code
_entity_poly.pdbx_strand_id
1 'polypeptide(L)'
;MLISADRFLNIPVMSLQTGSELARTSREIINPKNLSIIAYELEGRLLDQHPSLLRIDDVREIGPLGMIIDSTDEIIGIDDVITIKEIYDINFTLKDKLVID
;
A
#
# COMPACT_ATOMS: atom_id res chain seq x y z
N MET A 1 -20.42 1.30 -0.40
CA MET A 1 -19.82 1.37 0.95
C MET A 1 -18.54 2.18 0.83
N LEU A 2 -18.38 3.23 1.63
CA LEU A 2 -17.13 4.00 1.71
C LEU A 2 -16.35 3.48 2.92
N ILE A 3 -15.04 3.27 2.77
CA ILE A 3 -14.16 2.76 3.83
C ILE A 3 -13.01 3.75 4.01
N SER A 4 -12.69 4.13 5.25
CA SER A 4 -11.52 4.98 5.51
C SER A 4 -10.22 4.23 5.21
N ALA A 5 -9.30 4.93 4.56
CA ALA A 5 -7.93 4.46 4.28
C ALA A 5 -7.20 4.00 5.54
N ASP A 6 -7.50 4.63 6.69
CA ASP A 6 -6.83 4.37 7.97
C ASP A 6 -7.02 2.91 8.45
N ARG A 7 -8.07 2.23 7.96
CA ARG A 7 -8.29 0.81 8.23
C ARG A 7 -7.25 -0.11 7.59
N PHE A 8 -6.53 0.40 6.60
CA PHE A 8 -5.50 -0.32 5.87
C PHE A 8 -4.09 0.08 6.33
N LEU A 9 -3.95 0.74 7.48
CA LEU A 9 -2.65 0.93 8.13
C LEU A 9 -2.35 -0.24 9.06
N ASN A 10 -1.09 -0.68 9.08
CA ASN A 10 -0.59 -1.81 9.85
C ASN A 10 -1.33 -3.13 9.60
N ILE A 11 -1.88 -3.31 8.39
CA ILE A 11 -2.51 -4.56 8.01
C ILE A 11 -1.48 -5.47 7.33
N PRO A 12 -1.60 -6.80 7.51
CA PRO A 12 -0.72 -7.75 6.86
C PRO A 12 -0.90 -7.75 5.34
N VAL A 13 0.21 -7.87 4.62
CA VAL A 13 0.27 -8.17 3.19
C VAL A 13 0.65 -9.64 3.04
N MET A 14 -0.24 -10.42 2.45
CA MET A 14 -0.14 -11.88 2.36
C MET A 14 0.13 -12.30 0.92
N SER A 15 1.02 -13.28 0.75
CA SER A 15 1.23 -13.96 -0.52
C SER A 15 0.16 -15.02 -0.75
N LEU A 16 -0.50 -15.00 -1.91
CA LEU A 16 -1.43 -16.03 -2.35
C LEU A 16 -0.72 -17.35 -2.63
N GLN A 17 0.51 -17.29 -3.15
CA GLN A 17 1.29 -18.47 -3.52
C GLN A 17 1.80 -19.25 -2.30
N THR A 18 2.25 -18.55 -1.26
CA THR A 18 2.88 -19.18 -0.08
C THR A 18 1.97 -19.17 1.14
N GLY A 19 0.90 -18.37 1.16
CA GLY A 19 0.00 -18.18 2.30
C GLY A 19 0.65 -17.44 3.49
N SER A 20 1.86 -16.92 3.31
CA SER A 20 2.64 -16.28 4.37
C SER A 20 2.53 -14.75 4.33
N GLU A 21 2.65 -14.12 5.50
CA GLU A 21 2.78 -12.67 5.63
C GLU A 21 4.16 -12.25 5.09
N LEU A 22 4.15 -11.29 4.16
CA LEU A 22 5.36 -10.74 3.53
C LEU A 22 5.81 -9.45 4.23
N ALA A 23 4.85 -8.58 4.54
CA ALA A 23 5.07 -7.26 5.14
C ALA A 23 3.78 -6.72 5.76
N ARG A 24 3.84 -5.51 6.30
CA ARG A 24 2.69 -4.74 6.78
C ARG A 24 2.67 -3.36 6.15
N THR A 25 1.49 -2.84 5.88
CA THR A 25 1.33 -1.47 5.40
C THR A 25 1.71 -0.47 6.51
N SER A 26 2.43 0.59 6.17
CA SER A 26 2.83 1.63 7.14
C SER A 26 2.23 3.00 6.81
N ARG A 27 2.13 3.34 5.52
CA ARG A 27 1.65 4.65 5.06
C ARG A 27 0.98 4.57 3.69
N GLU A 28 -0.12 5.28 3.49
CA GLU A 28 -0.72 5.43 2.17
C GLU A 28 0.00 6.49 1.32
N ILE A 29 0.12 6.22 0.02
CA ILE A 29 0.61 7.18 -0.98
C ILE A 29 -0.60 7.69 -1.75
N ILE A 30 -0.94 8.97 -1.54
CA ILE A 30 -2.11 9.62 -2.12
C ILE A 30 -1.67 10.50 -3.28
N ASN A 31 -2.31 10.32 -4.43
CA ASN A 31 -2.15 11.24 -5.55
C ASN A 31 -2.92 12.54 -5.25
N PRO A 32 -2.24 13.69 -5.10
CA PRO A 32 -2.92 14.95 -4.73
C PRO A 32 -3.83 15.49 -5.84
N LYS A 33 -3.69 15.01 -7.09
CA LYS A 33 -4.49 15.50 -8.23
C LYS A 33 -5.94 15.02 -8.19
N ASN A 34 -6.16 13.82 -7.66
CA ASN A 34 -7.46 13.14 -7.67
C ASN A 34 -7.83 12.50 -6.31
N LEU A 35 -6.95 12.61 -5.31
CA LEU A 35 -7.09 12.05 -3.97
C LEU A 35 -7.20 10.51 -3.93
N SER A 36 -6.81 9.81 -5.00
CA SER A 36 -6.76 8.34 -4.99
C SER A 36 -5.52 7.84 -4.27
N ILE A 37 -5.68 6.76 -3.51
CA ILE A 37 -4.54 5.99 -3.00
C ILE A 37 -3.98 5.19 -4.18
N ILE A 38 -2.69 5.37 -4.47
CA ILE A 38 -2.03 4.69 -5.59
C ILE A 38 -1.15 3.52 -5.12
N ALA A 39 -0.66 3.59 -3.89
CA ALA A 39 0.18 2.58 -3.29
C ALA A 39 0.16 2.70 -1.76
N TYR A 40 0.66 1.67 -1.08
CA TYR A 40 1.06 1.70 0.32
C TYR A 40 2.56 1.47 0.45
N GLU A 41 3.19 2.19 1.36
CA GLU A 41 4.52 1.85 1.85
C GLU A 41 4.43 0.64 2.77
N LEU A 42 5.44 -0.23 2.69
CA LEU A 42 5.52 -1.48 3.40
C LEU A 42 6.68 -1.46 4.41
N GLU A 43 6.45 -2.11 5.55
CA GLU A 43 7.44 -2.42 6.55
C GLU A 43 7.45 -3.92 6.84
N GLY A 44 8.64 -4.51 6.95
CA GLY A 44 8.77 -5.95 7.12
C GLY A 44 10.23 -6.37 7.09
N ARG A 45 10.56 -7.44 7.82
CA ARG A 45 11.94 -7.96 7.90
C ARG A 45 12.39 -8.71 6.65
N LEU A 46 11.44 -9.10 5.80
CA LEU A 46 11.66 -9.85 4.57
C LEU A 46 11.80 -8.96 3.33
N LEU A 47 11.66 -7.64 3.51
CA LEU A 47 11.80 -6.67 2.44
C LEU A 47 13.28 -6.43 2.15
N ASP A 48 13.63 -6.45 0.88
CA ASP A 48 14.98 -6.24 0.35
C ASP A 48 15.20 -4.80 -0.16
N GLN A 49 14.13 -4.03 -0.30
CA GLN A 49 14.14 -2.64 -0.75
C GLN A 49 13.61 -1.71 0.33
N HIS A 50 14.15 -0.49 0.40
CA HIS A 50 13.68 0.54 1.32
C HIS A 50 13.79 1.91 0.65
N PRO A 51 12.66 2.62 0.41
CA PRO A 51 11.27 2.21 0.67
C PRO A 51 10.79 1.05 -0.22
N SER A 52 9.98 0.14 0.34
CA SER A 52 9.21 -0.86 -0.41
C SER A 52 7.76 -0.40 -0.53
N LEU A 53 7.18 -0.57 -1.70
CA LEU A 53 5.83 -0.12 -2.02
C LEU A 53 5.00 -1.28 -2.59
N LEU A 54 3.70 -1.23 -2.31
CA LEU A 54 2.68 -2.08 -2.94
C LEU A 54 1.68 -1.19 -3.65
N ARG A 55 1.51 -1.34 -4.97
CA ARG A 55 0.47 -0.61 -5.71
C ARG A 55 -0.89 -1.20 -5.42
N ILE A 56 -1.92 -0.36 -5.45
CA ILE A 56 -3.31 -0.82 -5.28
C ILE A 56 -3.73 -1.76 -6.42
N ASP A 57 -3.23 -1.52 -7.63
CA ASP A 57 -3.56 -2.32 -8.82
C ASP A 57 -3.06 -3.78 -8.72
N ASP A 58 -2.08 -4.04 -7.86
CA ASP A 58 -1.51 -5.39 -7.66
C ASP A 58 -2.17 -6.14 -6.49
N VAL A 59 -3.11 -5.49 -5.77
CA VAL A 59 -3.89 -6.12 -4.71
C VAL A 59 -5.05 -6.90 -5.30
N ARG A 60 -5.07 -8.22 -5.09
CA ARG A 60 -6.13 -9.09 -5.58
C ARG A 60 -7.38 -9.06 -4.73
N GLU A 61 -7.20 -9.02 -3.42
CA GLU A 61 -8.30 -9.03 -2.46
C GLU A 61 -7.88 -8.26 -1.21
N ILE A 62 -8.85 -7.58 -0.59
CA ILE A 62 -8.70 -7.05 0.75
C ILE A 62 -9.74 -7.72 1.63
N GLY A 63 -9.27 -8.48 2.62
CA GLY A 63 -10.13 -9.32 3.45
C GLY A 63 -9.69 -9.35 4.91
N PRO A 64 -10.27 -10.26 5.71
CA PRO A 64 -9.96 -10.39 7.15
C PRO A 64 -8.50 -10.76 7.43
N LEU A 65 -7.83 -11.40 6.45
CA LEU A 65 -6.42 -11.77 6.53
C LEU A 65 -5.47 -10.66 6.07
N GLY A 66 -5.98 -9.49 5.66
CA GLY A 66 -5.21 -8.38 5.14
C GLY A 66 -5.33 -8.19 3.63
N MET A 67 -4.30 -7.59 3.03
CA MET A 67 -4.15 -7.43 1.59
C MET A 67 -3.53 -8.68 0.99
N ILE A 68 -4.19 -9.26 -0.01
CA ILE A 68 -3.69 -10.44 -0.72
C ILE A 68 -3.05 -10.01 -2.04
N ILE A 69 -1.80 -10.43 -2.25
CA ILE A 69 -1.04 -10.26 -3.50
C ILE A 69 -0.57 -11.63 -4.00
N ASP A 70 -0.11 -11.73 -5.24
CA ASP A 70 0.35 -13.01 -5.77
C ASP A 70 1.62 -13.53 -5.08
N SER A 71 2.68 -12.72 -5.11
CA SER A 71 4.00 -13.03 -4.60
C SER A 71 4.73 -11.76 -4.18
N THR A 72 5.97 -11.91 -3.70
CA THR A 72 6.87 -10.78 -3.42
C THR A 72 7.26 -9.98 -4.65
N ASP A 73 7.09 -10.52 -5.86
CA ASP A 73 7.51 -9.85 -7.10
C ASP A 73 6.66 -8.61 -7.42
N GLU A 74 5.49 -8.48 -6.80
CA GLU A 74 4.63 -7.29 -6.89
C GLU A 74 5.09 -6.14 -5.96
N ILE A 75 6.03 -6.42 -5.05
CA ILE A 75 6.62 -5.41 -4.19
C ILE A 75 7.73 -4.70 -4.95
N ILE A 76 7.59 -3.39 -5.10
CA ILE A 76 8.51 -2.56 -5.87
C ILE A 76 9.27 -1.60 -4.96
N GLY A 77 10.46 -1.19 -5.38
CA GLY A 77 11.17 -0.06 -4.81
C GLY A 77 10.60 1.27 -5.30
N ILE A 78 10.92 2.34 -4.57
CA ILE A 78 10.54 3.70 -4.97
C ILE A 78 11.08 4.10 -6.35
N ASP A 79 12.24 3.59 -6.74
CA ASP A 79 12.91 3.96 -8.00
C ASP A 79 12.44 3.13 -9.21
N ASP A 80 11.64 2.08 -8.99
CA ASP A 80 11.17 1.19 -10.07
C ASP A 80 10.09 1.85 -10.94
N VAL A 81 9.35 2.82 -10.38
CA VAL A 81 8.21 3.47 -11.06
C VAL A 81 8.30 4.99 -10.91
N ILE A 82 8.71 5.66 -12.00
CA ILE A 82 8.90 7.13 -12.05
C ILE A 82 7.67 7.90 -11.59
N THR A 83 6.47 7.51 -12.04
CA THR A 83 5.23 8.20 -11.71
C THR A 83 4.86 8.09 -10.22
N ILE A 84 5.20 6.98 -9.58
CA ILE A 84 5.00 6.80 -8.14
C ILE A 84 5.99 7.65 -7.37
N LYS A 85 7.26 7.66 -7.80
CA LYS A 85 8.30 8.50 -7.21
C LYS A 85 7.92 9.98 -7.22
N GLU A 86 7.47 10.51 -8.35
CA GLU A 86 7.01 11.90 -8.46
C GLU A 86 5.91 12.23 -7.45
N ILE A 87 4.98 11.29 -7.19
CA ILE A 87 3.89 11.48 -6.23
C ILE A 87 4.36 11.32 -4.78
N TYR A 88 5.24 10.36 -4.53
CA TYR A 88 5.83 10.09 -3.22
C TYR A 88 6.64 11.29 -2.74
N ASP A 89 7.43 11.91 -3.62
CA ASP A 89 8.28 13.07 -3.31
C ASP A 89 7.47 14.32 -2.93
N ILE A 90 6.20 14.42 -3.38
CA ILE A 90 5.28 15.49 -2.93
C ILE A 90 4.96 15.33 -1.44
N ASN A 91 5.03 14.11 -0.91
CA ASN A 91 4.74 13.76 0.48
C ASN A 91 3.38 14.32 0.95
N PHE A 92 2.37 14.22 0.06
CA PHE A 92 1.03 14.71 0.35
C PHE A 92 0.35 13.86 1.43
N THR A 93 -0.28 14.52 2.40
CA THR A 93 -1.07 13.87 3.43
C THR A 93 -2.43 14.54 3.52
N LEU A 94 -3.49 13.74 3.46
CA LEU A 94 -4.85 14.22 3.66
C LEU A 94 -5.24 14.02 5.14
N LYS A 95 -5.36 15.12 5.88
CA LYS A 95 -5.72 15.11 7.31
C LYS A 95 -7.24 15.13 7.51
N ASP A 96 -7.69 14.70 8.68
CA ASP A 96 -9.07 14.86 9.18
C ASP A 96 -10.15 14.24 8.25
N LYS A 97 -9.91 13.01 7.76
CA LYS A 97 -10.85 12.27 6.92
C LYS A 97 -12.07 11.84 7.76
N LEU A 98 -13.20 12.53 7.59
CA LEU A 98 -14.45 12.16 8.26
C LEU A 98 -15.34 11.34 7.31
N VAL A 99 -15.70 10.12 7.70
CA VAL A 99 -16.75 9.34 7.04
C VAL A 99 -18.04 9.56 7.84
N ILE A 100 -19.04 10.16 7.20
CA ILE A 100 -20.40 10.31 7.75
C ILE A 100 -21.32 9.29 7.06
N ASP A 101 -22.13 8.59 7.86
CA ASP A 101 -23.11 7.58 7.42
C ASP A 101 -24.47 8.23 7.10
#